data_AF-A0A0G1DUT4-F1
#
_entry.id   AF-A0A0G1DUT4-F1
#
_cell.length_a   1.000
_cell.length_b   1.000
_cell.length_c   1.000
_cell.angle_alpha   90.00
_cell.angle_beta   90.00
_cell.angle_gamma   90.00
#
_symmetry.space_group_name_H-M   'P 1'
#
loop_
_entity.id
_entity.type
_entity.pdbx_description
1 polymer ?
#
loop_
_entity_poly.entity_id
_entity_poly.type
_entity_poly.pdbx_seq_one_letter_code
_entity_poly.pdbx_strand_id
1 'polypeptide(L)'
;MVQVWVVPVINLPMSGPNTNGSQFFIMHKDYPLPPSYTIFGRIDRSDTESLATVDAIATTPVNGSDKPLEDITIQSIIIEEE
;
A
#
# COMPACT_ATOMS: atom_id res chain seq x y z
N MET A 1 -3.66 11.69 5.37
CA MET A 1 -2.26 11.32 5.69
C MET A 1 -1.97 10.04 4.94
N VAL A 2 -0.87 9.90 4.20
CA VAL A 2 -0.59 8.64 3.48
C VAL A 2 0.06 7.64 4.45
N GLN A 3 -0.68 6.59 4.78
CA GLN A 3 -0.30 5.55 5.74
C GLN A 3 -0.02 4.23 5.02
N VAL A 4 0.97 3.46 5.49
CA VAL A 4 1.31 2.14 4.96
C VAL A 4 0.80 1.06 5.91
N TRP A 5 0.01 0.14 5.36
CA TRP A 5 -0.69 -0.88 6.12
C TRP A 5 -0.28 -2.27 5.61
N VAL A 6 -0.01 -3.20 6.54
CA VAL A 6 0.12 -4.61 6.19
C VAL A 6 -1.27 -5.18 5.93
N VAL A 7 -1.39 -5.91 4.83
CA VAL A 7 -2.57 -6.73 4.57
C VAL A 7 -2.38 -8.07 5.30
N PRO A 8 -3.30 -8.52 6.18
CA PRO A 8 -3.41 -9.94 6.46
C PRO A 8 -3.81 -10.61 5.16
N VAL A 9 -2.93 -11.42 4.54
CA VAL A 9 -3.05 -11.99 3.19
C VAL A 9 -4.50 -12.00 2.69
N ILE A 10 -4.87 -11.06 1.81
CA ILE A 10 -6.21 -11.03 1.22
C ILE A 10 -6.22 -12.09 0.11
N ASN A 11 -6.61 -13.29 0.52
CA ASN A 11 -7.43 -14.15 -0.30
C ASN A 11 -8.64 -14.54 0.57
N LEU A 12 -9.84 -14.51 0.01
CA LEU A 12 -11.16 -14.79 0.62
C LEU A 12 -11.19 -15.87 1.75
N PRO A 13 -12.31 -16.00 2.49
CA PRO A 13 -12.52 -15.84 3.95
C PRO A 13 -11.69 -16.74 4.91
N MET A 14 -10.47 -17.13 4.55
CA MET A 14 -9.63 -18.07 5.29
C MET A 14 -8.41 -17.46 6.01
N SER A 15 -8.21 -16.14 5.91
CA SER A 15 -7.11 -15.45 6.60
C SER A 15 -7.62 -14.78 7.87
N GLY A 16 -7.64 -15.55 8.97
CA GLY A 16 -7.92 -15.04 10.31
C GLY A 16 -6.78 -14.18 10.87
N PRO A 17 -6.87 -13.77 12.15
CA PRO A 17 -5.78 -13.07 12.84
C PRO A 17 -4.43 -13.77 12.68
N ASN A 18 -3.34 -13.00 12.62
CA ASN A 18 -1.95 -13.50 12.53
C ASN A 18 -1.58 -14.22 11.21
N THR A 19 -2.14 -13.78 10.08
CA THR A 19 -1.83 -14.29 8.74
C THR A 19 -1.09 -13.28 7.85
N ASN A 20 -0.41 -12.31 8.48
CA ASN A 20 0.38 -11.29 7.77
C ASN A 20 1.53 -11.95 6.99
N GLY A 21 1.61 -11.66 5.70
CA GLY A 21 2.68 -12.09 4.80
C GLY A 21 3.49 -10.91 4.29
N SER A 22 3.85 -10.93 3.00
CA SER A 22 4.59 -9.84 2.35
C SER A 22 3.70 -8.78 1.68
N GLN A 23 2.38 -9.01 1.60
CA GLN A 23 1.46 -8.08 0.95
C GLN A 23 1.18 -6.86 1.85
N PHE A 24 1.32 -5.67 1.28
CA PHE A 24 1.00 -4.41 1.93
C PHE A 24 0.34 -3.46 0.92
N PHE A 25 -0.24 -2.37 1.44
CA PHE A 25 -0.85 -1.32 0.63
C PHE A 25 -0.60 0.05 1.26
N ILE A 26 -0.74 1.07 0.41
CA ILE A 26 -0.57 2.46 0.78
C ILE A 26 -1.92 3.15 0.62
N MET A 27 -2.37 3.85 1.66
CA MET A 27 -3.63 4.58 1.64
C MET A 27 -3.50 5.91 0.90
N HIS A 28 -4.12 6.01 -0.28
CA HIS A 28 -4.14 7.27 -1.04
C HIS A 28 -5.02 8.35 -0.38
N LYS A 29 -6.10 7.92 0.28
CA LYS A 29 -7.02 8.80 1.02
C LYS A 29 -7.37 8.18 2.36
N ASP A 30 -7.64 9.01 3.36
CA ASP A 30 -8.08 8.55 4.67
C ASP A 30 -9.37 7.71 4.56
N TYR A 31 -9.36 6.51 5.14
CA TYR A 31 -10.50 5.60 5.19
C TYR A 31 -10.52 4.87 6.54
N PRO A 32 -11.68 4.70 7.18
CA PRO A 32 -11.78 4.02 8.47
C PRO A 32 -11.69 2.49 8.28
N LEU A 33 -10.49 1.98 8.10
CA LEU A 33 -10.24 0.54 8.02
C LEU A 33 -10.63 -0.15 9.34
N PRO A 34 -11.15 -1.40 9.28
CA PRO A 34 -11.39 -2.18 10.48
C PRO A 34 -10.07 -2.48 11.21
N PRO A 35 -10.11 -2.77 12.53
CA PRO A 35 -8.91 -2.97 13.36
C PRO A 35 -8.10 -4.24 13.00
N SER A 36 -8.52 -5.00 12.00
CA SER A 36 -7.84 -6.18 11.50
C SER A 36 -6.57 -5.89 10.68
N TYR A 37 -6.29 -4.62 10.36
CA TYR A 37 -5.09 -4.22 9.62
C TYR A 37 -4.02 -3.66 10.57
N THR A 38 -2.76 -4.01 10.31
CA THR A 38 -1.61 -3.50 11.09
C THR A 38 -0.93 -2.35 10.36
N ILE A 39 -0.92 -1.16 10.95
CA ILE A 39 -0.08 -0.05 10.46
C ILE A 39 1.36 -0.31 10.88
N PHE A 40 2.30 -0.22 9.95
CA PHE A 40 3.73 -0.39 10.24
C PHE A 40 4.61 0.74 9.70
N GLY A 41 4.05 1.66 8.92
CA GLY A 41 4.80 2.77 8.34
C GLY A 41 3.92 3.91 7.85
N ARG A 42 4.57 5.02 7.50
CA ARG A 42 3.95 6.18 6.86
C ARG A 42 4.97 6.83 5.93
N ILE A 43 4.50 7.46 4.87
CA ILE A 43 5.34 8.34 4.05
C ILE A 43 5.55 9.64 4.84
N ASP A 44 6.77 10.17 4.85
CA ASP A 44 7.02 11.49 5.43
C ASP A 44 6.22 12.54 4.64
N ARG A 45 5.55 13.44 5.35
CA ARG A 45 4.80 14.54 4.74
C ARG A 45 5.71 15.58 4.07
N SER A 46 6.96 15.65 4.50
CA SER A 46 7.94 16.56 3.90
C SER A 46 8.45 16.04 2.54
N ASP A 47 8.30 14.75 2.27
CA ASP A 47 8.70 14.10 1.03
C ASP A 47 7.62 14.26 -0.05
N THR A 48 7.64 15.41 -0.71
CA THR A 48 6.69 15.74 -1.77
C THR A 48 6.85 14.87 -3.02
N GLU A 49 8.04 14.31 -3.26
CA GLU A 49 8.32 13.47 -4.43
C GLU A 49 7.66 12.09 -4.27
N SER A 50 7.79 11.47 -3.09
CA SER A 50 7.09 10.23 -2.77
C SER A 50 5.57 10.40 -2.81
N LEU A 51 5.03 11.51 -2.29
CA LEU A 51 3.60 11.79 -2.36
C LEU A 51 3.10 11.93 -3.81
N ALA A 52 3.83 12.67 -4.65
CA ALA A 52 3.49 12.82 -6.07
C ALA A 52 3.56 11.46 -6.82
N THR A 53 4.50 10.60 -6.45
CA THR A 53 4.60 9.23 -7.01
C THR A 53 3.36 8.41 -6.67
N VAL A 54 2.88 8.45 -5.42
CA VAL A 54 1.65 7.77 -5.02
C VAL A 54 0.44 8.31 -5.78
N ASP A 55 0.33 9.62 -5.97
CA ASP A 55 -0.75 10.25 -6.75
C ASP A 55 -0.74 9.78 -8.21
N ALA A 56 0.43 9.68 -8.84
CA ALA A 56 0.57 9.19 -10.20
C ALA A 56 0.16 7.71 -10.34
N ILE A 57 0.56 6.86 -9.39
CA ILE A 57 0.15 5.44 -9.39
C ILE A 57 -1.36 5.31 -9.19
N ALA A 58 -1.94 6.06 -8.26
CA ALA A 58 -3.37 5.98 -7.94
C ALA A 58 -4.29 6.44 -9.08
N THR A 59 -3.76 7.21 -10.04
CA THR A 59 -4.51 7.73 -11.19
C THR A 59 -4.25 6.96 -12.49
N THR A 60 -3.48 5.88 -12.44
CA THR A 60 -3.19 5.05 -13.62
C THR A 60 -4.46 4.35 -14.14
N PRO A 61 -4.62 4.17 -15.46
CA PRO A 61 -5.71 3.35 -15.99
C PRO A 61 -5.66 1.91 -15.47
N VAL A 62 -6.82 1.36 -15.09
CA VAL A 62 -6.97 -0.01 -14.62
C VAL A 62 -7.98 -0.79 -15.48
N ASN A 63 -7.90 -2.11 -15.43
CA ASN A 63 -8.92 -2.99 -16.00
C ASN A 63 -10.11 -3.20 -15.03
N GLY A 64 -11.08 -4.02 -15.42
CA GLY A 64 -12.27 -4.33 -14.59
C GLY A 64 -12.02 -5.13 -13.31
N SER A 65 -10.76 -5.42 -12.97
CA SER A 65 -10.34 -6.09 -11.73
C SER A 65 -9.39 -5.22 -10.91
N ASP A 66 -9.39 -3.90 -11.14
CA ASP A 66 -8.54 -2.91 -10.49
C ASP A 66 -7.02 -3.14 -10.69
N LYS A 67 -6.63 -3.97 -11.67
CA LYS A 67 -5.22 -4.13 -12.06
C LYS A 67 -4.83 -3.01 -13.03
N PRO A 68 -3.70 -2.30 -12.81
CA PRO A 68 -3.13 -1.38 -13.80
C PRO A 68 -3.02 -2.00 -15.20
N LEU A 69 -3.33 -1.22 -16.24
CA LEU A 69 -3.20 -1.66 -17.63
C LEU A 69 -1.74 -1.87 -18.05
N GLU A 70 -0.85 -1.03 -17.51
CA GLU A 70 0.60 -1.15 -17.64
C GLU A 70 1.18 -1.61 -16.30
N ASP A 71 2.18 -2.49 -16.35
CA ASP A 71 2.78 -3.02 -15.12
C ASP A 71 3.60 -1.94 -14.39
N ILE A 72 3.27 -1.73 -13.11
CA ILE A 72 3.98 -0.81 -12.20
C ILE A 72 4.73 -1.68 -11.18
N THR A 73 6.05 -1.76 -11.31
CA THR A 73 6.89 -2.68 -10.53
C THR A 73 7.90 -1.94 -9.67
N ILE A 74 8.09 -2.38 -8.43
CA ILE A 74 9.22 -1.97 -7.59
C ILE A 74 10.50 -2.59 -8.16
N GLN A 75 11.47 -1.76 -8.55
CA GLN A 75 12.73 -2.22 -9.15
C GLN A 75 13.80 -2.52 -8.10
N SER A 76 13.86 -1.72 -7.05
CA SER A 76 14.81 -1.86 -5.95
C SER A 76 14.20 -1.33 -4.66
N ILE A 77 14.76 -1.78 -3.54
CA ILE A 77 14.45 -1.28 -2.20
C ILE A 77 15.78 -0.94 -1.54
N ILE A 78 15.89 0.28 -1.03
CA ILE A 78 17.04 0.75 -0.25
C ILE A 78 16.57 0.90 1.20
N ILE A 79 17.36 0.37 2.13
CA ILE A 79 17.13 0.47 3.57
C ILE A 79 18.26 1.31 4.13
N GLU A 80 17.91 2.41 4.77
CA GLU A 80 18.85 3.28 5.48
C GLU A 80 18.70 3.02 6.98
N GLU A 81 19.82 2.79 7.65
CA GLU A 81 19.89 2.69 9.11
C GLU A 81 20.28 4.06 9.66
N GLU A 82 19.56 4.54 10.67
CA GLU A 82 19.94 5.76 11.42
C GLU A 82 20.98 5.47 12.50
#